data_AF-A0A2N1W998-F1
#
_entry.id   AF-A0A2N1W998-F1
#
_cell.length_a   1.000
_cell.length_b   1.000
_cell.length_c   1.000
_cell.angle_alpha   90.00
_cell.angle_beta   90.00
_cell.angle_gamma   90.00
#
_symmetry.space_group_name_H-M   'P 1'
#
loop_
_entity.id
_entity.type
_entity.pdbx_description
1 polymer ?
#
loop_
_entity_poly.entity_id
_entity_poly.type
_entity_poly.pdbx_seq_one_letter_code
_entity_poly.pdbx_strand_id
1 'polypeptide(L)'
;MSDQLSSLLSEDRRFPPSAAFAAAANAQPGIHERASADRLAFWAEEAGRLDWFTPWTTVLEWQPPHAKWFQGGTLNVSVNCLDRHLQGARRNQAALIWEGEPGDRRVLTYWELHREVCRAANALTRLGVSRGDRVAIYLPMIPEAAIAMLACARIGAVHSVVFGGFSA
;
A
#
# COMPACT_ATOMS: atom_id res chain seq x y z
N MET A 1 37.58 -22.38 26.15
CA MET A 1 36.22 -21.90 25.84
C MET A 1 36.19 -20.39 26.03
N SER A 2 36.44 -19.57 24.98
CA SER A 2 36.17 -18.12 25.04
C SER A 2 36.30 -17.36 23.71
N ASP A 3 36.80 -17.95 22.62
CA ASP A 3 37.15 -17.16 21.42
C ASP A 3 36.03 -17.02 20.36
N GLN A 4 34.90 -17.72 20.52
CA GLN A 4 33.78 -17.58 19.58
C GLN A 4 32.79 -16.46 19.95
N LEU A 5 32.81 -15.97 21.20
CA LEU A 5 31.91 -14.91 21.67
C LEU A 5 32.49 -13.49 21.50
N SER A 6 33.80 -13.35 21.30
CA SER A 6 34.48 -12.05 21.13
C SER A 6 34.30 -11.42 19.75
N SER A 7 33.94 -12.21 18.72
CA SER A 7 33.79 -11.77 17.32
C SER A 7 32.45 -11.10 16.99
N LEU A 8 31.49 -11.05 17.93
CA LEU A 8 30.15 -10.50 17.69
C LEU A 8 29.97 -9.03 18.15
N LEU A 9 30.99 -8.42 18.78
CA LEU A 9 30.86 -7.07 19.35
C LEU A 9 31.14 -5.94 18.35
N SER A 10 31.87 -6.21 17.26
CA SER A 10 32.08 -5.27 16.15
C SER A 10 32.00 -6.05 14.83
N GLU A 11 30.96 -5.78 14.05
CA GLU A 11 30.71 -6.40 12.75
C GLU A 11 30.80 -5.31 11.67
N ASP A 12 31.95 -5.27 10.98
CA ASP A 12 32.26 -4.26 9.95
C ASP A 12 32.09 -4.80 8.51
N ARG A 13 31.69 -6.06 8.32
CA ARG A 13 31.51 -6.63 6.97
C ARG A 13 30.38 -5.90 6.25
N ARG A 14 30.67 -5.46 5.03
CA ARG A 14 29.70 -4.86 4.12
C ARG A 14 29.46 -5.79 2.95
N PHE A 15 28.19 -6.03 2.67
CA PHE A 15 27.75 -6.86 1.56
C PHE A 15 27.06 -5.96 0.53
N PRO A 16 27.79 -5.47 -0.50
CA PRO A 16 27.16 -4.64 -1.51
C PRO A 16 26.15 -5.47 -2.32
N PRO A 17 25.09 -4.84 -2.84
CA PRO A 17 24.21 -5.53 -3.77
C PRO A 17 24.98 -5.92 -5.03
N SER A 18 24.48 -6.94 -5.74
CA SER A 18 25.02 -7.26 -7.06
C SER A 18 24.80 -6.09 -8.03
N ALA A 19 25.69 -5.94 -9.00
CA ALA A 19 25.59 -4.86 -10.00
C ALA A 19 24.25 -4.92 -10.77
N ALA A 20 23.78 -6.13 -11.09
CA ALA A 20 22.50 -6.33 -11.76
C ALA A 20 21.30 -5.85 -10.91
N PHE A 21 21.33 -6.12 -9.60
CA PHE A 21 20.27 -5.63 -8.70
C PHE A 21 20.30 -4.10 -8.57
N ALA A 22 21.49 -3.53 -8.37
CA ALA A 22 21.65 -2.07 -8.24
C ALA A 22 21.16 -1.33 -9.49
N ALA A 23 21.46 -1.85 -10.68
CA ALA A 23 21.01 -1.25 -11.95
C ALA A 23 19.49 -1.26 -12.13
N ALA A 24 18.78 -2.26 -11.56
CA ALA A 24 17.33 -2.39 -11.65
C ALA A 24 16.56 -1.77 -10.45
N ALA A 25 17.26 -1.15 -9.51
CA ALA A 25 16.65 -0.62 -8.30
C ALA A 25 15.74 0.59 -8.60
N ASN A 26 14.62 0.70 -7.88
CA ASN A 26 13.74 1.87 -7.97
C ASN A 26 14.41 3.15 -7.43
N ALA A 27 15.25 2.99 -6.40
CA ALA A 27 16.04 4.07 -5.84
C ALA A 27 17.44 4.04 -6.45
N GLN A 28 17.86 5.17 -7.00
CA GLN A 28 19.16 5.33 -7.65
C GLN A 28 20.09 6.19 -6.76
N PRO A 29 21.43 6.05 -6.90
CA PRO A 29 22.38 6.95 -6.24
C PRO A 29 22.00 8.42 -6.48
N GLY A 30 22.12 9.27 -5.46
CA GLY A 30 21.72 10.68 -5.55
C GLY A 30 20.28 10.98 -5.10
N ILE A 31 19.44 9.96 -4.84
CA ILE A 31 18.03 10.18 -4.45
C ILE A 31 17.90 10.95 -3.12
N HIS A 32 18.79 10.70 -2.16
CA HIS A 32 18.77 11.35 -0.85
C HIS A 32 19.23 12.81 -0.94
N GLU A 33 20.26 13.07 -1.73
CA GLU A 33 20.77 14.40 -2.02
C GLU A 33 19.69 15.23 -2.72
N ARG A 34 19.00 14.63 -3.72
CA ARG A 34 17.90 15.27 -4.44
C ARG A 34 16.72 15.59 -3.52
N ALA A 35 16.31 14.64 -2.69
CA ALA A 35 15.24 14.84 -1.70
C ALA A 35 15.60 15.86 -0.61
N SER A 36 16.89 15.98 -0.28
CA SER A 36 17.36 16.95 0.73
C SER A 36 17.48 18.36 0.16
N ALA A 37 17.82 18.50 -1.12
CA ALA A 37 17.96 19.79 -1.79
C ALA A 37 16.61 20.55 -1.89
N ASP A 38 15.54 19.85 -2.26
CA ASP A 38 14.18 20.37 -2.16
C ASP A 38 13.19 19.24 -1.83
N ARG A 39 12.89 19.13 -0.54
CA ARG A 39 12.01 18.09 0.00
C ARG A 39 10.58 18.23 -0.53
N LEU A 40 10.06 19.44 -0.72
CA LEU A 40 8.67 19.63 -1.13
C LEU A 40 8.50 19.35 -2.62
N ALA A 41 9.43 19.80 -3.46
CA ALA A 41 9.42 19.47 -4.88
C ALA A 41 9.56 17.95 -5.09
N PHE A 42 10.48 17.30 -4.35
CA PHE A 42 10.63 15.85 -4.40
C PHE A 42 9.33 15.11 -4.07
N TRP A 43 8.67 15.45 -2.96
CA TRP A 43 7.42 14.78 -2.58
C TRP A 43 6.25 15.12 -3.52
N ALA A 44 6.24 16.30 -4.14
CA ALA A 44 5.27 16.64 -5.17
C ALA A 44 5.46 15.77 -6.43
N GLU A 45 6.71 15.56 -6.86
CA GLU A 45 7.05 14.66 -7.97
C GLU A 45 6.60 13.22 -7.69
N GLU A 46 6.95 12.69 -6.52
CA GLU A 46 6.59 11.32 -6.13
C GLU A 46 5.07 11.14 -6.00
N ALA A 47 4.36 12.12 -5.42
CA ALA A 47 2.89 12.09 -5.33
C ALA A 47 2.22 12.15 -6.71
N GLY A 48 2.86 12.77 -7.70
CA GLY A 48 2.39 12.84 -9.08
C GLY A 48 2.36 11.48 -9.80
N ARG A 49 2.97 10.44 -9.22
CA ARG A 49 2.92 9.06 -9.74
C ARG A 49 1.61 8.33 -9.42
N LEU A 50 0.75 8.95 -8.61
CA LEU A 50 -0.59 8.46 -8.30
C LEU A 50 -1.61 9.11 -9.24
N ASP A 51 -2.73 8.43 -9.44
CA ASP A 51 -3.86 8.98 -10.18
C ASP A 51 -4.72 9.80 -9.23
N TRP A 52 -4.73 11.12 -9.44
CA TRP A 52 -5.56 12.07 -8.71
C TRP A 52 -6.78 12.43 -9.55
N PHE A 53 -7.95 12.48 -8.92
CA PHE A 53 -9.15 13.05 -9.55
C PHE A 53 -9.08 14.57 -9.59
N THR A 54 -8.50 15.17 -8.55
CA THR A 54 -8.19 16.59 -8.49
C THR A 54 -6.77 16.73 -7.95
N PRO A 55 -5.85 17.41 -8.67
CA PRO A 55 -4.53 17.71 -8.16
C PRO A 55 -4.58 18.55 -6.89
N TRP A 56 -3.55 18.44 -6.05
CA TRP A 56 -3.42 19.28 -4.86
C TRP A 56 -3.02 20.71 -5.21
N THR A 57 -3.35 21.65 -4.32
CA THR A 57 -2.92 23.06 -4.41
C THR A 57 -1.75 23.36 -3.47
N THR A 58 -1.57 22.55 -2.42
CA THR A 58 -0.52 22.76 -1.41
C THR A 58 0.09 21.43 -1.00
N VAL A 59 1.41 21.28 -1.14
CA VAL A 59 2.13 20.03 -0.84
C VAL A 59 2.13 19.74 0.66
N LEU A 60 2.48 20.72 1.49
CA LEU A 60 2.56 20.55 2.94
C LEU A 60 2.22 21.85 3.67
N GLU A 61 1.26 21.77 4.59
CA GLU A 61 1.08 22.73 5.68
C GLU A 61 1.40 22.00 6.98
N TRP A 62 2.36 22.52 7.75
CA TRP A 62 2.81 21.86 8.97
C TRP A 62 2.89 22.83 10.14
N GLN A 63 2.06 22.56 11.15
CA GLN A 63 2.07 23.20 12.46
C GLN A 63 2.15 22.07 13.49
N PRO A 64 3.35 21.64 13.89
CA PRO A 64 3.54 20.49 14.77
C PRO A 64 2.60 20.53 16.00
N PRO A 65 1.89 19.42 16.32
CA PRO A 65 2.02 18.08 15.74
C PRO A 65 1.19 17.84 14.46
N HIS A 66 0.45 18.83 13.96
CA HIS A 66 -0.50 18.69 12.87
C HIS A 66 0.14 18.93 11.50
N ALA A 67 0.26 17.87 10.69
CA ALA A 67 0.71 17.95 9.30
C ALA A 67 -0.45 17.64 8.35
N LYS A 68 -0.64 18.50 7.34
CA LYS A 68 -1.58 18.28 6.24
C LYS A 68 -0.81 18.22 4.93
N TRP A 69 -0.85 17.06 4.29
CA TRP A 69 -0.18 16.83 3.02
C TRP A 69 -1.18 16.88 1.86
N PHE A 70 -0.74 17.42 0.72
CA PHE A 70 -1.46 17.42 -0.55
C PHE A 70 -2.89 18.00 -0.46
N GLN A 71 -3.02 19.13 0.24
CA GLN A 71 -4.31 19.78 0.45
C GLN A 71 -4.93 20.22 -0.88
N GLY A 72 -6.27 20.12 -0.96
CA GLY A 72 -7.04 20.32 -2.18
C GLY A 72 -7.06 19.12 -3.13
N GLY A 73 -6.15 18.16 -2.94
CA GLY A 73 -6.08 16.97 -3.77
C GLY A 73 -7.16 15.95 -3.40
N THR A 74 -7.73 15.29 -4.42
CA THR A 74 -8.65 14.17 -4.21
C THR A 74 -8.22 12.95 -5.03
N LEU A 75 -8.28 11.78 -4.40
CA LEU A 75 -8.01 10.48 -5.02
C LEU A 75 -8.85 9.40 -4.34
N ASN A 76 -8.85 8.19 -4.91
CA ASN A 76 -9.31 6.99 -4.23
C ASN A 76 -8.19 5.94 -4.20
N VAL A 77 -7.89 5.41 -3.02
CA VAL A 77 -6.85 4.38 -2.84
C VAL A 77 -7.16 3.14 -3.66
N SER A 78 -8.42 2.69 -3.65
CA SER A 78 -8.76 1.49 -4.39
C SER A 78 -8.68 1.67 -5.90
N VAL A 79 -8.90 2.87 -6.43
CA VAL A 79 -8.71 3.17 -7.86
C VAL A 79 -7.23 3.10 -8.24
N ASN A 80 -6.35 3.66 -7.40
CA ASN A 80 -4.91 3.55 -7.58
C ASN A 80 -4.38 2.12 -7.41
N CYS A 81 -5.01 1.29 -6.57
CA CYS A 81 -4.60 -0.09 -6.38
C CYS A 81 -5.16 -1.05 -7.45
N LEU A 82 -6.31 -0.73 -8.07
CA LEU A 82 -7.03 -1.68 -8.94
C LEU A 82 -7.40 -1.07 -10.29
N ASP A 83 -8.30 -0.09 -10.31
CA ASP A 83 -8.96 0.40 -11.52
C ASP A 83 -7.97 0.90 -12.59
N ARG A 84 -6.91 1.60 -12.17
CA ARG A 84 -5.87 2.09 -13.11
C ARG A 84 -5.13 0.99 -13.86
N HIS A 85 -5.15 -0.24 -13.33
CA HIS A 85 -4.47 -1.39 -13.93
C HIS A 85 -5.36 -2.17 -14.92
N LEU A 86 -6.65 -1.79 -15.08
CA LEU A 86 -7.61 -2.53 -15.89
C LEU A 86 -7.60 -2.21 -17.39
N GLN A 87 -7.00 -1.09 -17.79
CA GLN A 87 -7.05 -0.56 -19.16
C GLN A 87 -5.92 -1.05 -20.07
N GLY A 88 -5.13 -2.05 -19.64
CA GLY A 88 -3.99 -2.53 -20.43
C GLY A 88 -3.55 -3.95 -20.06
N ALA A 89 -2.29 -4.27 -20.39
CA ALA A 89 -1.73 -5.63 -20.23
C ALA A 89 -1.80 -6.16 -18.79
N ARG A 90 -1.86 -5.28 -17.79
CA ARG A 90 -1.98 -5.66 -16.37
C ARG A 90 -3.35 -6.20 -15.98
N ARG A 91 -4.39 -6.01 -16.80
CA ARG A 91 -5.77 -6.44 -16.48
C ARG A 91 -5.84 -7.91 -16.03
N ASN A 92 -5.15 -8.79 -16.76
CA ASN A 92 -5.10 -10.23 -16.50
C ASN A 92 -3.79 -10.66 -15.81
N GLN A 93 -2.97 -9.71 -15.35
CA GLN A 93 -1.81 -10.00 -14.53
C GLN A 93 -2.27 -10.38 -13.12
N ALA A 94 -1.60 -11.36 -12.50
CA ALA A 94 -1.80 -11.71 -11.10
C ALA A 94 -1.61 -10.46 -10.21
N ALA A 95 -2.65 -10.09 -9.47
CA ALA A 95 -2.63 -8.98 -8.51
C ALA A 95 -2.46 -9.49 -7.08
N LEU A 96 -3.09 -10.63 -6.76
CA LEU A 96 -3.01 -11.26 -5.45
C LEU A 96 -2.79 -12.77 -5.65
N ILE A 97 -1.63 -13.25 -5.21
CA ILE A 97 -1.30 -14.67 -5.14
C ILE A 97 -1.37 -15.04 -3.66
N TRP A 98 -2.29 -15.94 -3.34
CA TRP A 98 -2.50 -16.43 -1.99
C TRP A 98 -2.14 -17.89 -1.90
N GLU A 99 -1.42 -18.22 -0.84
CA GLU A 99 -1.13 -19.58 -0.42
C GLU A 99 -1.66 -19.74 1.01
N GLY A 100 -2.54 -20.71 1.21
CA GLY A 100 -3.07 -21.10 2.50
C GLY A 100 -2.34 -22.33 3.06
N GLU A 101 -2.57 -22.61 4.34
CA GLU A 101 -2.17 -23.87 4.99
C GLU A 101 -3.41 -24.78 4.96
N PRO A 102 -3.39 -25.95 4.26
CA PRO A 102 -2.27 -26.88 4.07
C PRO A 102 -1.65 -26.92 2.65
N GLY A 103 -1.76 -25.85 1.87
CA GLY A 103 -1.25 -25.77 0.48
C GLY A 103 -2.26 -25.26 -0.53
N ASP A 104 -3.43 -24.78 -0.09
CA ASP A 104 -4.42 -24.15 -0.96
C ASP A 104 -3.80 -22.95 -1.67
N ARG A 105 -4.15 -22.75 -2.95
CA ARG A 105 -3.63 -21.63 -3.73
C ARG A 105 -4.75 -20.94 -4.47
N ARG A 106 -4.72 -19.62 -4.46
CA ARG A 106 -5.61 -18.78 -5.27
C ARG A 106 -4.83 -17.65 -5.90
N VAL A 107 -5.00 -17.48 -7.21
CA VAL A 107 -4.47 -16.33 -7.93
C VAL A 107 -5.66 -15.50 -8.39
N LEU A 108 -5.70 -14.24 -7.98
CA LEU A 108 -6.65 -13.26 -8.48
C LEU A 108 -5.90 -12.29 -9.39
N THR A 109 -6.34 -12.20 -10.64
CA THR A 109 -5.90 -11.15 -11.55
C THR A 109 -6.40 -9.77 -11.09
N TYR A 110 -5.84 -8.68 -11.61
CA TYR A 110 -6.36 -7.32 -11.32
C TYR A 110 -7.86 -7.21 -11.63
N TRP A 111 -8.31 -7.80 -12.73
CA TRP A 111 -9.72 -7.84 -13.11
C TRP A 111 -10.60 -8.60 -12.11
N GLU A 112 -10.18 -9.80 -11.69
CA GLU A 112 -10.95 -10.59 -10.73
C GLU A 112 -10.99 -9.94 -9.36
N LEU A 113 -9.83 -9.45 -8.88
CA LEU A 113 -9.76 -8.74 -7.62
C LEU A 113 -10.65 -7.49 -7.65
N HIS A 114 -10.60 -6.69 -8.72
CA HIS A 114 -11.50 -5.54 -8.90
C HIS A 114 -12.97 -5.91 -8.78
N ARG A 115 -13.39 -6.97 -9.45
CA ARG A 115 -14.77 -7.45 -9.41
C ARG A 115 -15.20 -7.85 -8.00
N GLU A 116 -14.38 -8.60 -7.28
CA GLU A 116 -14.71 -9.01 -5.90
C GLU A 116 -14.75 -7.81 -4.94
N VAL A 117 -13.85 -6.84 -5.11
CA VAL A 117 -13.90 -5.62 -4.30
C VAL A 117 -15.14 -4.77 -4.61
N CYS A 118 -15.55 -4.66 -5.87
CA CYS A 118 -16.78 -3.94 -6.22
C CYS A 118 -18.02 -4.63 -5.64
N ARG A 119 -18.05 -5.96 -5.63
CA ARG A 119 -19.13 -6.74 -4.98
C ARG A 119 -19.19 -6.49 -3.48
N ALA A 120 -18.05 -6.55 -2.79
CA ALA A 120 -17.96 -6.28 -1.36
C ALA A 120 -18.35 -4.82 -1.03
N ALA A 121 -17.88 -3.85 -1.81
CA ALA A 121 -18.23 -2.44 -1.66
C ALA A 121 -19.75 -2.22 -1.78
N ASN A 122 -20.38 -2.79 -2.81
CA ASN A 122 -21.83 -2.71 -2.99
C ASN A 122 -22.60 -3.41 -1.86
N ALA A 123 -22.08 -4.50 -1.30
CA ALA A 123 -22.68 -5.15 -0.14
C ALA A 123 -22.62 -4.26 1.10
N LEU A 124 -21.48 -3.62 1.38
CA LEU A 124 -21.33 -2.67 2.48
C LEU A 124 -22.27 -1.46 2.31
N THR A 125 -22.37 -0.89 1.11
CA THR A 125 -23.32 0.20 0.83
C THR A 125 -24.77 -0.22 1.09
N ARG A 126 -25.17 -1.45 0.71
CA ARG A 126 -26.52 -1.96 1.00
C ARG A 126 -26.79 -2.16 2.49
N LEU A 127 -25.76 -2.40 3.30
CA LEU A 127 -25.85 -2.46 4.75
C LEU A 127 -25.88 -1.07 5.42
N GLY A 128 -25.84 0.01 4.62
CA GLY A 128 -25.90 1.39 5.10
C GLY A 128 -24.53 2.02 5.39
N VAL A 129 -23.42 1.35 5.06
CA VAL A 129 -22.08 1.93 5.25
C VAL A 129 -21.86 3.07 4.26
N SER A 130 -21.44 4.20 4.78
CA SER A 130 -21.23 5.46 4.07
C SER A 130 -19.82 6.01 4.28
N ARG A 131 -19.49 7.09 3.56
CA ARG A 131 -18.19 7.75 3.69
C ARG A 131 -17.98 8.25 5.13
N GLY A 132 -16.84 7.90 5.72
CA GLY A 132 -16.49 8.27 7.09
C GLY A 132 -16.93 7.26 8.15
N ASP A 133 -17.78 6.29 7.81
CA ASP A 133 -18.12 5.20 8.73
C ASP A 133 -16.92 4.30 8.99
N ARG A 134 -16.91 3.69 10.17
CA ARG A 134 -15.84 2.79 10.61
C ARG A 134 -16.29 1.34 10.45
N VAL A 135 -15.50 0.53 9.76
CA VAL A 135 -15.76 -0.89 9.54
C VAL A 135 -14.65 -1.70 10.21
N ALA A 136 -14.99 -2.43 11.26
CA ALA A 136 -14.06 -3.38 11.87
C ALA A 136 -13.91 -4.61 10.98
N ILE A 137 -12.67 -5.03 10.71
CA ILE A 137 -12.35 -6.21 9.91
C ILE A 137 -11.63 -7.21 10.81
N TYR A 138 -12.28 -8.34 11.08
CA TYR A 138 -11.72 -9.46 11.84
C TYR A 138 -11.66 -10.69 10.94
N LEU A 139 -10.61 -10.75 10.12
CA LEU A 139 -10.38 -11.82 9.15
C LEU A 139 -8.93 -12.31 9.27
N PRO A 140 -8.67 -13.62 9.03
CA PRO A 140 -7.31 -14.14 8.95
C PRO A 140 -6.60 -13.68 7.67
N MET A 141 -5.39 -14.18 7.42
CA MET A 141 -4.60 -13.92 6.20
C MET A 141 -5.18 -14.65 4.97
N ILE A 142 -6.39 -14.26 4.57
CA ILE A 142 -7.10 -14.73 3.37
C ILE A 142 -7.35 -13.55 2.42
N PRO A 143 -7.53 -13.77 1.11
CA PRO A 143 -7.69 -12.67 0.16
C PRO A 143 -8.91 -11.78 0.43
N GLU A 144 -9.94 -12.31 1.08
CA GLU A 144 -11.11 -11.58 1.54
C GLU A 144 -10.74 -10.42 2.49
N ALA A 145 -9.64 -10.52 3.24
CA ALA A 145 -9.14 -9.42 4.07
C ALA A 145 -8.72 -8.21 3.23
N ALA A 146 -7.91 -8.44 2.19
CA ALA A 146 -7.53 -7.39 1.24
C ALA A 146 -8.75 -6.85 0.47
N ILE A 147 -9.68 -7.75 0.11
CA ILE A 147 -10.92 -7.36 -0.58
C ILE A 147 -11.76 -6.44 0.31
N ALA A 148 -11.95 -6.77 1.58
CA ALA A 148 -12.73 -5.98 2.53
C ALA A 148 -12.08 -4.61 2.80
N MET A 149 -10.76 -4.55 2.95
CA MET A 149 -10.02 -3.29 3.12
C MET A 149 -10.19 -2.37 1.90
N LEU A 150 -9.97 -2.90 0.69
CA LEU A 150 -10.13 -2.12 -0.54
C LEU A 150 -11.59 -1.74 -0.81
N ALA A 151 -12.56 -2.54 -0.35
CA ALA A 151 -13.98 -2.22 -0.45
C ALA A 151 -14.33 -1.01 0.43
N CYS A 152 -13.84 -0.99 1.68
CA CYS A 152 -14.00 0.16 2.57
C CYS A 152 -13.36 1.41 1.96
N ALA A 153 -12.12 1.31 1.47
CA ALA A 153 -11.42 2.42 0.83
C ALA A 153 -12.14 2.92 -0.43
N ARG A 154 -12.78 2.03 -1.22
CA ARG A 154 -13.54 2.42 -2.42
C ARG A 154 -14.75 3.30 -2.09
N ILE A 155 -15.49 2.98 -1.03
CA ILE A 155 -16.68 3.75 -0.63
C ILE A 155 -16.35 4.93 0.31
N GLY A 156 -15.08 5.09 0.70
CA GLY A 156 -14.63 6.14 1.60
C GLY A 156 -14.91 5.84 3.09
N ALA A 157 -15.14 4.58 3.44
CA ALA A 157 -15.20 4.13 4.83
C ALA A 157 -13.79 3.92 5.40
N VAL A 158 -13.66 4.00 6.72
CA VAL A 158 -12.42 3.79 7.47
C VAL A 158 -12.38 2.35 7.98
N HIS A 159 -11.49 1.52 7.44
CA HIS A 159 -11.33 0.16 7.94
C HIS A 159 -10.46 0.13 9.21
N SER A 160 -10.89 -0.65 10.20
CA SER A 160 -10.13 -0.95 11.43
C SER A 160 -9.84 -2.44 11.48
N VAL A 161 -8.63 -2.83 11.11
CA VAL A 161 -8.25 -4.25 11.03
C VAL A 161 -7.79 -4.74 12.40
N VAL A 162 -8.40 -5.82 12.87
CA VAL A 162 -8.04 -6.49 14.13
C VAL A 162 -7.36 -7.81 13.78
N PHE A 163 -6.20 -8.04 14.38
CA PHE A 163 -5.45 -9.28 14.17
C PHE A 163 -6.26 -10.50 14.64
N GLY A 164 -6.38 -11.52 13.80
CA GLY A 164 -7.26 -12.68 14.03
C GLY A 164 -6.93 -13.56 15.25
N GLY A 165 -5.82 -13.30 15.95
CA GLY A 165 -5.46 -13.98 17.20
C GLY A 165 -5.79 -13.19 18.48
N PHE A 166 -6.46 -12.05 18.39
CA PHE A 166 -6.91 -11.33 19.59
C PHE A 166 -8.04 -12.08 20.30
N SER A 167 -8.08 -11.96 21.63
CA SER A 167 -9.18 -12.48 22.44
C SER A 167 -10.46 -11.68 22.23
N ALA A 168 -11.59 -12.29 22.54
CA ALA A 168 -12.88 -11.59 22.69
C ALA A 168 -12.89 -10.68 23.93
#